data_AF-Q18359-F1
#
_entry.id   AF-Q18359-F1
#
_cell.length_a   1.000
_cell.length_b   1.000
_cell.length_c   1.000
_cell.angle_alpha   90.00
_cell.angle_beta   90.00
_cell.angle_gamma   90.00
#
_symmetry.space_group_name_H-M   'P 1'
#
loop_
_entity.id
_entity.type
_entity.pdbx_description
1 polymer ?
#
loop_
_entity_poly.entity_id
_entity_poly.type
_entity_poly.pdbx_seq_one_letter_code
_entity_poly.pdbx_strand_id
1 'polypeptide(L)'
;MSSRFLRTAVARATQQRSMYENPYINRFKARSKVSEDFHKKTTGITGLFVNEHPHRALTVVYGRILRALEQIPRDAAYRKYTEAVVKQRLALVQAENDIKKLEEKIGMGQIEEVIEQAEYELETTRAIVDSKAWEPLVESAPKGQWSWPV
;
A
#
# COMPACT_ATOMS: atom_id res chain seq x y z
N MET A 1 19.27 -52.94 19.43
CA MET A 1 18.48 -52.65 18.21
C MET A 1 18.92 -51.30 17.65
N SER A 2 19.50 -51.32 16.46
CA SER A 2 20.35 -50.26 15.88
C SER A 2 19.54 -49.08 15.32
N SER A 3 20.07 -47.87 15.51
CA SER A 3 19.49 -46.56 15.20
C SER A 3 19.13 -46.38 13.72
N ARG A 4 17.90 -46.74 13.33
CA ARG A 4 17.36 -46.48 11.98
C ARG A 4 16.82 -45.07 11.77
N PHE A 5 16.76 -44.22 12.80
CA PHE A 5 16.11 -42.90 12.70
C PHE A 5 16.99 -41.77 12.16
N LEU A 6 18.28 -41.97 11.91
CA LEU A 6 19.18 -40.87 11.47
C LEU A 6 19.51 -40.84 9.97
N ARG A 7 19.08 -41.82 9.15
CA ARG A 7 19.47 -41.85 7.72
C ARG A 7 18.55 -41.11 6.75
N THR A 8 17.35 -40.70 7.15
CA THR A 8 16.39 -40.08 6.21
C THR A 8 16.52 -38.56 6.07
N ALA A 9 17.33 -37.89 6.90
CA ALA A 9 17.47 -36.43 6.84
C ALA A 9 18.36 -35.94 5.68
N VAL A 10 19.37 -36.72 5.26
CA VAL A 10 20.40 -36.26 4.32
C VAL A 10 19.93 -36.25 2.86
N ALA A 11 18.99 -37.13 2.47
CA ALA A 11 18.60 -37.30 1.07
C ALA A 11 17.73 -36.17 0.49
N ARG A 12 17.15 -35.28 1.32
CA ARG A 12 16.26 -34.20 0.84
C ARG A 12 16.99 -32.90 0.47
N ALA A 13 18.29 -32.77 0.73
CA ALA A 13 18.98 -31.49 0.62
C ALA A 13 19.36 -31.09 -0.83
N THR A 14 19.40 -32.01 -1.79
CA THR A 14 19.97 -31.74 -3.13
C THR A 14 19.14 -32.26 -4.30
N GLN A 15 17.82 -32.41 -4.15
CA GLN A 15 16.99 -32.50 -5.33
C GLN A 15 17.05 -31.14 -6.03
N GLN A 16 17.82 -31.08 -7.10
CA GLN A 16 18.04 -29.93 -7.96
C GLN A 16 16.66 -29.44 -8.41
N ARG A 17 16.09 -28.47 -7.69
CA ARG A 17 14.76 -27.93 -8.01
C ARG A 17 14.81 -27.43 -9.44
N SER A 18 13.85 -27.82 -10.25
CA SER A 18 13.68 -27.25 -11.58
C SER A 18 13.61 -25.73 -11.42
N MET A 19 14.26 -24.96 -12.30
CA MET A 19 14.20 -23.49 -12.30
C MET A 19 12.74 -22.98 -12.27
N TYR A 20 11.82 -23.76 -12.85
CA TYR A 20 10.38 -23.50 -12.88
C TYR A 20 9.65 -23.76 -11.55
N GLU A 21 10.26 -24.52 -10.64
CA GLU A 21 9.78 -24.83 -9.27
C GLU A 21 10.42 -23.91 -8.22
N ASN A 22 10.73 -22.66 -8.60
CA ASN A 22 11.24 -21.68 -7.65
C ASN A 22 10.09 -21.13 -6.76
N PRO A 23 10.13 -21.30 -5.43
CA PRO A 23 9.10 -20.79 -4.52
C PRO A 23 8.92 -19.25 -4.62
N TYR A 24 9.99 -18.50 -4.90
CA TYR A 24 9.95 -17.03 -5.02
C TYR A 24 9.24 -16.54 -6.29
N ILE A 25 9.20 -17.37 -7.35
CA ILE A 25 8.46 -17.06 -8.57
C ILE A 25 7.00 -17.50 -8.41
N ASN A 26 6.78 -18.67 -7.79
CA ASN A 26 5.44 -19.24 -7.62
C ASN A 26 4.51 -18.35 -6.78
N ARG A 27 5.04 -17.60 -5.80
CA ARG A 27 4.24 -16.61 -5.04
C ARG A 27 3.61 -15.54 -5.92
N PHE A 28 4.35 -15.04 -6.92
CA PHE A 28 3.87 -14.00 -7.82
C PHE A 28 2.92 -14.59 -8.87
N LYS A 29 3.21 -15.79 -9.38
CA LYS A 29 2.29 -16.52 -10.26
C LYS A 29 0.94 -16.81 -9.59
N ALA A 30 0.92 -17.06 -8.28
CA ALA A 30 -0.32 -17.24 -7.53
C ALA A 30 -1.10 -15.92 -7.39
N ARG A 31 -0.40 -14.82 -7.06
CA ARG A 31 -1.02 -13.48 -6.95
C ARG A 31 -1.48 -12.91 -8.28
N SER A 32 -0.89 -13.31 -9.41
CA SER A 32 -1.30 -12.86 -10.74
C SER A 32 -2.53 -13.59 -11.29
N LYS A 33 -3.06 -14.60 -10.59
CA LYS A 33 -4.29 -15.28 -11.02
C LYS A 33 -5.48 -14.37 -10.74
N VAL A 34 -6.27 -14.15 -11.78
CA VAL A 34 -7.50 -13.35 -11.74
C VAL A 34 -8.63 -14.24 -12.25
N SER A 35 -9.83 -14.06 -11.70
CA SER A 35 -11.06 -14.72 -12.13
C SER A 35 -11.30 -14.55 -13.63
N GLU A 36 -11.77 -15.60 -14.29
CA GLU A 36 -12.06 -15.61 -15.72
C GLU A 36 -13.17 -14.63 -16.11
N ASP A 37 -14.09 -14.33 -15.20
CA ASP A 37 -15.19 -13.39 -15.42
C ASP A 37 -14.78 -11.92 -15.20
N PHE A 38 -13.65 -11.67 -14.55
CA PHE A 38 -13.22 -10.31 -14.24
C PHE A 38 -12.76 -9.57 -15.50
N HIS A 39 -13.22 -8.33 -15.66
CA HIS A 39 -13.04 -7.53 -16.88
C HIS A 39 -11.57 -7.20 -17.23
N LYS A 40 -10.67 -7.14 -16.24
CA LYS A 40 -9.26 -6.78 -16.42
C LYS A 40 -8.36 -8.00 -16.13
N LYS A 41 -7.58 -8.45 -17.12
CA LYS A 41 -6.68 -9.62 -16.94
C LYS A 41 -5.29 -9.25 -16.43
N THR A 42 -4.82 -8.05 -16.76
CA THR A 42 -3.51 -7.53 -16.36
C THR A 42 -3.58 -6.01 -16.27
N THR A 43 -2.72 -5.42 -15.43
CA THR A 43 -2.48 -3.97 -15.37
C THR A 43 -1.47 -3.52 -16.42
N GLY A 44 -0.67 -4.45 -16.97
CA GLY A 44 0.46 -4.13 -17.85
C GLY A 44 1.68 -3.56 -17.12
N ILE A 45 1.63 -3.44 -15.79
CA ILE A 45 2.69 -2.84 -14.97
C ILE A 45 3.40 -3.93 -14.18
N THR A 46 4.74 -3.93 -14.20
CA THR A 46 5.55 -4.92 -13.50
C THR A 46 5.38 -4.78 -11.98
N GLY A 47 4.99 -5.88 -11.32
CA GLY A 47 4.82 -5.91 -9.87
C GLY A 47 3.44 -5.46 -9.37
N LEU A 48 2.61 -4.86 -10.23
CA LEU A 48 1.26 -4.41 -9.89
C LEU A 48 0.23 -5.46 -10.34
N PHE A 49 -0.31 -6.22 -9.41
CA PHE A 49 -1.31 -7.26 -9.71
C PHE A 49 -2.71 -6.68 -9.72
N VAL A 50 -3.57 -7.20 -10.60
CA VAL A 50 -4.98 -6.80 -10.69
C VAL A 50 -5.70 -7.07 -9.37
N ASN A 51 -6.50 -6.11 -8.93
CA ASN A 51 -7.37 -6.27 -7.77
C ASN A 51 -8.82 -6.51 -8.20
N GLU A 52 -9.39 -7.65 -7.81
CA GLU A 52 -10.78 -8.02 -8.16
C GLU A 52 -11.83 -7.21 -7.39
N HIS A 53 -11.46 -6.66 -6.22
CA HIS A 53 -12.37 -5.97 -5.31
C HIS A 53 -11.81 -4.60 -4.87
N PRO A 54 -11.56 -3.68 -5.82
CA PRO A 54 -10.90 -2.41 -5.52
C PRO A 54 -11.72 -1.52 -4.58
N HIS A 55 -13.05 -1.47 -4.71
CA HIS A 55 -13.92 -0.71 -3.82
C HIS A 55 -13.79 -1.12 -2.35
N ARG A 56 -13.74 -2.43 -2.09
CA ARG A 56 -13.56 -2.96 -0.74
C ARG A 56 -12.17 -2.61 -0.20
N ALA A 57 -11.13 -2.77 -1.02
CA ALA A 57 -9.76 -2.44 -0.64
C ALA A 57 -9.63 -0.95 -0.28
N LEU A 58 -10.08 -0.05 -1.16
CA LEU A 58 -10.06 1.39 -0.95
C LEU A 58 -10.87 1.82 0.28
N THR A 59 -12.07 1.26 0.47
CA THR A 59 -12.90 1.57 1.65
C THR A 59 -12.18 1.20 2.94
N VAL A 60 -11.52 0.04 2.96
CA VAL A 60 -10.74 -0.41 4.13
C VAL A 60 -9.54 0.49 4.37
N VAL A 61 -8.76 0.82 3.34
CA VAL A 61 -7.54 1.64 3.48
C VAL A 61 -7.89 3.07 3.88
N TYR A 62 -8.84 3.73 3.20
CA TYR A 62 -9.29 5.06 3.58
C TYR A 62 -9.90 5.09 4.99
N GLY A 63 -10.67 4.07 5.37
CA GLY A 63 -11.19 3.93 6.73
C GLY A 63 -10.10 3.75 7.80
N ARG A 64 -8.95 3.16 7.45
CA ARG A 64 -7.78 3.08 8.34
C ARG A 64 -7.05 4.42 8.42
N ILE A 65 -6.91 5.15 7.30
CA ILE A 65 -6.29 6.48 7.28
C ILE A 65 -7.07 7.44 8.16
N LEU A 66 -8.41 7.51 8.00
CA LEU A 66 -9.24 8.38 8.82
C LEU A 66 -9.10 8.11 10.33
N ARG A 67 -9.05 6.84 10.73
CA ARG A 67 -8.77 6.45 12.14
C ARG A 67 -7.37 6.82 12.60
N ALA A 68 -6.36 6.72 11.74
CA ALA A 68 -5.00 7.13 12.09
C ALA A 68 -4.90 8.67 12.23
N LEU A 69 -5.56 9.42 11.35
CA LEU A 69 -5.63 10.88 11.40
C LEU A 69 -6.32 11.41 12.66
N GLU A 70 -7.17 10.63 13.33
CA GLU A 70 -7.78 11.03 14.61
C GLU A 70 -6.75 11.32 15.71
N GLN A 71 -5.56 10.73 15.64
CA GLN A 71 -4.47 10.91 16.60
C GLN A 71 -3.70 12.23 16.42
N ILE A 72 -3.83 12.87 15.25
CA ILE A 72 -3.19 14.15 14.91
C ILE A 72 -4.14 15.28 15.28
N PRO A 73 -3.72 16.44 15.82
CA PRO A 73 -4.66 17.50 16.16
C PRO A 73 -5.29 18.15 14.91
N ARG A 74 -6.53 18.67 15.03
CA ARG A 74 -7.37 19.12 13.88
C ARG A 74 -6.85 20.36 13.17
N ASP A 75 -6.08 21.17 13.87
CA ASP A 75 -5.40 22.37 13.38
C ASP A 75 -4.14 22.04 12.56
N ALA A 76 -3.57 20.84 12.72
CA ALA A 76 -2.42 20.41 11.93
C ALA A 76 -2.76 20.45 10.43
N ALA A 77 -1.93 21.17 9.67
CA ALA A 77 -2.11 21.36 8.23
C ALA A 77 -2.22 20.03 7.49
N TYR A 78 -1.34 19.07 7.81
CA TYR A 78 -1.37 17.73 7.21
C TYR A 78 -2.74 17.08 7.38
N ARG A 79 -3.24 16.95 8.62
CA ARG A 79 -4.56 16.35 8.89
C ARG A 79 -5.67 17.05 8.13
N LYS A 80 -5.72 18.38 8.16
CA LYS A 80 -6.79 19.15 7.51
C LYS A 80 -6.92 18.83 6.01
N TYR A 81 -5.79 18.79 5.29
CA TYR A 81 -5.81 18.57 3.84
C TYR A 81 -5.96 17.08 3.49
N THR A 82 -5.27 16.18 4.19
CA THR A 82 -5.37 14.73 3.92
C THR A 82 -6.74 14.19 4.25
N GLU A 83 -7.35 14.64 5.35
CA GLU A 83 -8.72 14.26 5.71
C GLU A 83 -9.74 14.70 4.65
N ALA A 84 -9.58 15.91 4.10
CA ALA A 84 -10.43 16.41 3.02
C ALA A 84 -10.30 15.57 1.74
N VAL A 85 -9.07 15.28 1.30
CA VAL A 85 -8.80 14.48 0.10
C VAL A 85 -9.32 13.05 0.27
N VAL A 86 -9.06 12.41 1.41
CA VAL A 86 -9.49 11.05 1.69
C VAL A 86 -11.02 10.95 1.74
N LYS A 87 -11.71 11.92 2.37
CA LYS A 87 -13.18 11.95 2.38
C LYS A 87 -13.77 12.15 0.98
N GLN A 88 -13.19 13.03 0.18
CA GLN A 88 -13.62 13.23 -1.21
C GLN A 88 -13.48 11.93 -2.02
N ARG A 89 -12.32 11.27 -1.94
CA ARG A 89 -12.09 10.01 -2.67
C ARG A 89 -12.98 8.88 -2.17
N LEU A 90 -13.15 8.76 -0.85
CA LEU A 90 -14.05 7.77 -0.26
C LEU A 90 -15.50 7.98 -0.73
N ALA A 91 -15.96 9.23 -0.83
CA ALA A 91 -17.28 9.54 -1.37
C ALA A 91 -17.41 9.12 -2.85
N LEU A 92 -16.38 9.35 -3.68
CA LEU A 92 -16.36 8.88 -5.07
C LEU A 92 -16.42 7.35 -5.17
N VAL A 93 -15.65 6.65 -4.33
CA VAL A 93 -15.65 5.17 -4.26
C VAL A 93 -17.02 4.64 -3.87
N GLN A 94 -17.75 5.31 -2.98
CA GLN A 94 -19.10 4.90 -2.58
C GLN A 94 -20.17 5.25 -3.63
N ALA A 95 -19.98 6.32 -4.39
CA ALA A 95 -20.94 6.79 -5.37
C ALA A 95 -20.88 6.01 -6.69
N GLU A 96 -19.68 5.62 -7.16
CA GLU A 96 -19.50 4.99 -8.46
C GLU A 96 -19.13 3.51 -8.33
N ASN A 97 -20.03 2.62 -8.77
CA ASN A 97 -19.79 1.17 -8.75
C ASN A 97 -18.89 0.69 -9.90
N ASP A 98 -18.86 1.40 -11.02
CA ASP A 98 -18.05 1.05 -12.18
C ASP A 98 -16.60 1.48 -11.97
N ILE A 99 -15.67 0.54 -12.08
CA ILE A 99 -14.24 0.74 -11.88
C ILE A 99 -13.67 1.73 -12.91
N LYS A 100 -14.08 1.65 -14.18
CA LYS A 100 -13.54 2.53 -15.24
C LYS A 100 -13.93 3.99 -15.02
N LYS A 101 -15.21 4.21 -14.70
CA LYS A 101 -15.72 5.55 -14.38
C LYS A 101 -15.12 6.10 -13.09
N LEU A 102 -14.85 5.23 -12.11
CA LEU A 102 -14.18 5.61 -10.88
C LEU A 102 -12.73 6.06 -11.15
N GLU A 103 -11.99 5.32 -11.98
CA GLU A 103 -10.63 5.69 -12.43
C GLU A 103 -10.63 7.05 -13.14
N GLU A 104 -11.57 7.28 -14.06
CA GLU A 104 -11.72 8.57 -14.76
C GLU A 104 -12.03 9.73 -13.82
N LYS A 105 -12.93 9.53 -12.84
CA LYS A 105 -13.29 10.56 -11.86
C LYS A 105 -12.15 10.91 -10.90
N ILE A 106 -11.33 9.93 -10.51
CA ILE A 106 -10.17 10.15 -9.64
C ILE A 106 -9.02 10.77 -10.45
N GLY A 107 -8.79 10.29 -11.67
CA GLY A 107 -7.79 10.84 -12.58
C GLY A 107 -6.34 10.64 -12.14
N MET A 108 -6.04 9.59 -11.37
CA MET A 108 -4.71 9.32 -10.78
C MET A 108 -4.08 8.00 -11.21
N GLY A 109 -4.40 7.54 -12.42
CA GLY A 109 -3.92 6.26 -12.97
C GLY A 109 -4.91 5.12 -12.76
N GLN A 110 -4.41 3.89 -12.78
CA GLN A 110 -5.21 2.69 -12.58
C GLN A 110 -5.65 2.56 -11.12
N ILE A 111 -6.77 1.87 -10.88
CA ILE A 111 -7.33 1.72 -9.54
C ILE A 111 -6.36 1.04 -8.56
N GLU A 112 -5.51 0.14 -9.06
CA GLU A 112 -4.47 -0.52 -8.28
C GLU A 112 -3.37 0.44 -7.85
N GLU A 113 -2.99 1.42 -8.69
CA GLU A 113 -2.04 2.47 -8.32
C GLU A 113 -2.64 3.38 -7.23
N VAL A 114 -3.95 3.67 -7.31
CA VAL A 114 -4.65 4.46 -6.29
C VAL A 114 -4.70 3.73 -4.94
N ILE A 115 -4.84 2.40 -4.95
CA ILE A 115 -4.79 1.58 -3.73
C ILE A 115 -3.39 1.65 -3.11
N GLU A 116 -2.34 1.48 -3.91
CA GLU A 116 -0.96 1.54 -3.44
C GLU A 116 -0.62 2.93 -2.86
N GLN A 117 -1.03 4.00 -3.54
CA GLN A 117 -0.92 5.37 -3.01
C GLN A 117 -1.61 5.53 -1.66
N ALA A 118 -2.80 4.95 -1.49
CA ALA A 118 -3.52 5.02 -0.22
C ALA A 118 -2.81 4.19 0.89
N GLU A 119 -2.18 3.07 0.55
CA GLU A 119 -1.36 2.31 1.50
C GLU A 119 -0.13 3.10 1.94
N TYR A 120 0.57 3.76 1.02
CA TYR A 120 1.69 4.65 1.35
C TYR A 120 1.26 5.86 2.20
N GLU A 121 0.08 6.42 1.94
CA GLU A 121 -0.49 7.50 2.75
C GLU A 121 -0.81 7.02 4.17
N LEU A 122 -1.26 5.77 4.33
CA LEU A 122 -1.49 5.17 5.66
C LEU A 122 -0.18 5.01 6.43
N GLU A 123 0.89 4.54 5.77
CA GLU A 123 2.22 4.42 6.37
C GLU A 123 2.78 5.79 6.76
N THR A 124 2.65 6.77 5.87
CA THR A 124 3.08 8.16 6.09
C THR A 124 2.33 8.78 7.26
N THR A 125 1.02 8.54 7.36
CA THR A 125 0.22 9.02 8.49
C THR A 125 0.71 8.45 9.81
N ARG A 126 1.07 7.16 9.87
CA ARG A 126 1.66 6.54 11.07
C ARG A 126 3.01 7.15 11.41
N ALA A 127 3.88 7.33 10.42
CA ALA A 127 5.18 7.97 10.61
C ALA A 127 5.06 9.42 11.12
N ILE A 128 4.06 10.18 10.64
CA ILE A 128 3.77 11.53 11.12
C ILE A 128 3.28 11.50 12.57
N VAL A 129 2.47 10.51 12.95
CA VAL A 129 2.04 10.32 14.34
C VAL A 129 3.24 10.02 15.24
N ASP A 130 4.12 9.11 14.82
CA ASP A 130 5.31 8.71 15.60
C ASP A 130 6.30 9.87 15.77
N SER A 131 6.52 10.64 14.70
CA SER A 131 7.43 11.80 14.70
C SER A 131 6.83 13.08 15.29
N LYS A 132 5.50 13.12 15.48
CA LYS A 132 4.75 14.30 15.95
C LYS A 132 5.11 15.59 15.19
N ALA A 133 5.20 15.50 13.87
CA ALA A 133 5.70 16.57 13.01
C ALA A 133 4.89 17.89 13.05
N TRP A 134 3.74 17.91 13.72
CA TRP A 134 2.92 19.11 13.95
C TRP A 134 3.34 19.91 15.19
N GLU A 135 4.18 19.36 16.07
CA GLU A 135 4.74 20.07 17.21
C GLU A 135 5.77 21.11 16.76
N PRO A 136 5.95 22.22 17.50
CA PRO A 136 7.00 23.18 17.20
C PRO A 136 8.38 22.52 17.28
N LEU A 137 9.36 23.09 16.58
CA LEU A 137 10.74 22.62 16.61
C LEU A 137 11.27 22.55 18.05
N VAL A 138 12.00 21.48 18.36
CA VAL A 138 12.65 21.29 19.68
C VAL A 138 13.67 22.40 19.95
N GLU A 139 14.38 22.84 18.92
CA GLU A 139 15.35 23.91 18.98
C GLU A 139 14.95 25.05 18.04
N SER A 140 15.08 26.29 18.51
CA SER A 140 14.91 27.46 17.65
C SER A 140 16.00 27.45 16.59
N ALA A 141 15.62 27.68 15.34
CA ALA A 141 16.61 27.71 14.27
C ALA A 141 17.66 28.81 14.51
N PRO A 142 18.97 28.51 14.32
CA PRO A 142 20.03 29.51 14.36
C PRO A 142 19.72 30.74 13.49
N LYS A 143 20.04 31.91 14.03
CA LYS A 143 19.92 33.18 13.30
C LYS A 143 20.82 33.14 12.05
N GLY A 144 20.24 33.34 10.87
CA GLY A 144 20.96 33.31 9.59
C GLY A 144 21.04 31.94 8.90
N GLN A 145 20.40 30.88 9.44
CA GLN A 145 20.48 29.53 8.85
C GLN A 145 19.97 29.44 7.39
N TRP A 146 19.11 30.37 6.95
CA TRP A 146 18.55 30.39 5.59
C TRP A 146 18.81 31.70 4.83
N SER A 147 19.77 32.52 5.27
CA SER A 147 20.20 33.68 4.48
C SER A 147 21.10 33.21 3.33
N TRP A 148 20.71 33.55 2.10
CA TRP A 148 21.41 33.22 0.85
C TRP A 148 21.36 34.42 -0.11
N PRO A 149 22.44 34.81 -0.84
CA PRO A 149 23.85 34.47 -0.67
C PRO A 149 24.56 35.37 0.37
N VAL A 150 25.83 35.06 0.66
CA VAL A 150 26.73 35.77 1.61
C VAL A 150 26.89 37.24 1.27
#